data_AF-A0A5C4XAU7-F1
#
_entry.id   AF-A0A5C4XAU7-F1
#
_cell.length_a   1.000
_cell.length_b   1.000
_cell.length_c   1.000
_cell.angle_alpha   90.00
_cell.angle_beta   90.00
_cell.angle_gamma   90.00
#
_symmetry.space_group_name_H-M   'P 1'
#
loop_
_entity.id
_entity.type
_entity.pdbx_description
1 polymer ?
#
loop_
_entity_poly.entity_id
_entity_poly.type
_entity_poly.pdbx_seq_one_letter_code
_entity_poly.pdbx_strand_id
1 'polypeptide(L)'
;MSSSTARTTRGTTGRTAAPSGALRLLQAATVLSVLVVLAQFVTAGQLLSGGRGAEGLHAGGAIALHVVQGLVVVAALLLQRATRGPVWPTALAVLSFAVGFAQAWTGDHASLAVHVPGAVITTVVTVWLTAWAFSGARRAA
;
A
#
# COMPACT_ATOMS: atom_id res chain seq x y z
N MET A 1 -9.93 10.31 -65.58
CA MET A 1 -8.81 9.97 -64.70
C MET A 1 -9.28 10.13 -63.27
N SER A 2 -9.72 9.03 -62.65
CA SER A 2 -10.25 9.01 -61.28
C SER A 2 -9.13 8.65 -60.32
N SER A 3 -8.91 9.46 -59.29
CA SER A 3 -8.03 9.10 -58.18
C SER A 3 -8.72 9.45 -56.88
N SER A 4 -9.29 8.41 -56.28
CA SER A 4 -10.00 8.37 -55.02
C SER A 4 -9.09 8.81 -53.87
N THR A 5 -9.46 9.89 -53.17
CA THR A 5 -8.79 10.33 -51.95
C THR A 5 -9.19 9.41 -50.81
N ALA A 6 -8.33 8.45 -50.49
CA ALA A 6 -8.53 7.54 -49.35
C ALA A 6 -8.52 8.35 -48.04
N ARG A 7 -9.69 8.44 -47.42
CA ARG A 7 -9.90 8.99 -46.08
C ARG A 7 -9.30 8.02 -45.07
N THR A 8 -8.12 8.34 -44.56
CA THR A 8 -7.51 7.61 -43.45
C THR A 8 -8.43 7.71 -42.23
N THR A 9 -9.09 6.61 -41.89
CA THR A 9 -9.82 6.42 -40.64
C THR A 9 -8.82 6.53 -39.49
N ARG A 10 -8.92 7.63 -38.74
CA ARG A 10 -8.19 7.82 -37.49
C ARG A 10 -8.72 6.78 -36.51
N GLY A 11 -7.99 5.68 -36.36
CA GLY A 11 -8.31 4.65 -35.38
C GLY A 11 -8.33 5.26 -33.99
N THR A 12 -9.51 5.31 -33.37
CA THR A 12 -9.65 5.58 -31.94
C THR A 12 -9.18 4.32 -31.22
N THR A 13 -7.86 4.13 -31.14
CA THR A 13 -7.27 3.18 -30.21
C THR A 13 -7.71 3.64 -28.82
N GLY A 14 -8.54 2.83 -28.17
CA GLY A 14 -8.99 3.04 -26.80
C GLY A 14 -7.78 3.28 -25.93
N ARG A 15 -7.59 4.54 -25.52
CA ARG A 15 -6.50 4.95 -24.65
C ARG A 15 -6.77 4.33 -23.29
N THR A 16 -6.15 3.19 -23.03
CA THR A 16 -6.22 2.45 -21.77
C THR A 16 -6.00 3.43 -20.62
N ALA A 17 -7.01 3.62 -19.77
CA ALA A 17 -6.96 4.57 -18.66
C ALA A 17 -6.03 4.05 -17.54
N ALA A 18 -4.70 4.06 -17.73
CA ALA A 18 -3.81 3.41 -16.76
C ALA A 18 -2.36 3.94 -16.72
N PRO A 19 -2.17 5.23 -16.38
CA PRO A 19 -1.15 5.53 -15.33
C PRO A 19 -1.75 6.23 -14.10
N SER A 20 -2.79 7.05 -14.30
CA SER A 20 -3.39 7.85 -13.23
C SER A 20 -4.25 7.05 -12.26
N GLY A 21 -4.97 6.03 -12.73
CA GLY A 21 -5.84 5.19 -11.90
C GLY A 21 -5.05 4.33 -10.90
N ALA A 22 -4.04 3.61 -11.37
CA ALA A 22 -3.17 2.79 -10.52
C ALA A 22 -2.40 3.65 -9.49
N LEU A 23 -1.92 4.83 -9.91
CA LEU A 23 -1.26 5.76 -9.00
C LEU A 23 -2.21 6.29 -7.91
N ARG A 24 -3.44 6.68 -8.28
CA ARG A 24 -4.45 7.13 -7.31
C ARG A 24 -4.84 6.03 -6.33
N LEU A 25 -4.98 4.80 -6.82
CA LEU A 25 -5.24 3.64 -5.96
C LEU A 25 -4.09 3.43 -4.97
N LEU A 26 -2.84 3.49 -5.43
CA LEU A 26 -1.68 3.35 -4.56
C LEU A 26 -1.63 4.48 -3.51
N GLN A 27 -1.89 5.72 -3.90
CA GLN A 27 -1.95 6.87 -2.99
C GLN A 27 -3.03 6.68 -1.93
N ALA A 28 -4.25 6.29 -2.32
CA ALA A 28 -5.35 6.05 -1.39
C ALA A 28 -5.04 4.88 -0.43
N ALA A 29 -4.55 3.75 -0.97
CA ALA A 29 -4.24 2.56 -0.18
C ALA A 29 -3.10 2.83 0.83
N THR A 30 -2.06 3.57 0.43
CA THR A 30 -0.94 3.90 1.32
C THR A 30 -1.35 4.89 2.42
N VAL A 31 -2.16 5.91 2.10
CA VAL A 31 -2.76 6.80 3.12
C VAL A 31 -3.62 6.01 4.10
N LEU A 32 -4.49 5.13 3.59
CA LEU A 32 -5.30 4.27 4.45
C LEU A 32 -4.43 3.39 5.34
N SER A 33 -3.33 2.83 4.81
CA SER A 33 -2.39 2.04 5.60
C SER A 33 -1.77 2.86 6.74
N VAL A 34 -1.40 4.12 6.51
CA VAL A 34 -0.91 5.03 7.57
C VAL A 34 -1.97 5.24 8.64
N LEU A 35 -3.23 5.48 8.25
CA LEU A 35 -4.33 5.68 9.19
C LEU A 35 -4.60 4.43 10.04
N VAL A 36 -4.54 3.23 9.44
CA VAL A 36 -4.70 1.97 10.18
C VAL A 36 -3.53 1.75 11.13
N VAL A 37 -2.29 2.01 10.70
CA VAL A 37 -1.11 1.94 11.59
C VAL A 37 -1.25 2.91 12.77
N LEU A 38 -1.73 4.14 12.54
CA LEU A 38 -2.00 5.09 13.62
C LEU A 38 -3.05 4.54 14.60
N ALA A 39 -4.13 3.95 14.10
CA ALA A 39 -5.14 3.30 14.94
C ALA A 39 -4.55 2.13 15.74
N GLN A 40 -3.61 1.35 15.16
CA GLN A 40 -2.90 0.29 15.88
C GLN A 40 -2.08 0.83 17.05
N PHE A 41 -1.43 1.98 16.91
CA PHE A 41 -0.71 2.59 18.05
C PHE A 41 -1.65 3.11 19.13
N VAL A 42 -2.82 3.66 18.76
CA VAL A 42 -3.83 4.07 19.73
C VAL A 42 -4.33 2.87 20.53
N THR A 43 -4.71 1.78 19.85
CA THR A 43 -5.19 0.56 20.52
C THR A 43 -4.08 -0.14 21.30
N ALA A 44 -2.82 -0.10 20.85
CA ALA A 44 -1.67 -0.57 21.61
C ALA A 44 -1.46 0.24 22.91
N GLY A 45 -1.60 1.57 22.85
CA GLY A 45 -1.54 2.42 24.04
C GLY A 45 -2.66 2.10 25.03
N GLN A 46 -3.87 1.85 24.54
CA GLN A 46 -5.00 1.41 25.37
C GLN A 46 -4.76 0.04 26.00
N LEU A 47 -4.20 -0.92 25.25
CA LEU A 47 -3.79 -2.23 25.75
C LEU A 47 -2.83 -2.12 26.92
N LEU A 48 -1.76 -1.33 26.77
CA LEU A 48 -0.77 -1.08 27.82
C LEU A 48 -1.35 -0.37 29.04
N SER A 49 -2.47 0.36 28.85
CA SER A 49 -3.19 1.06 29.91
C SER A 49 -4.32 0.23 30.54
N GLY A 50 -4.51 -1.03 30.14
CA GLY A 50 -5.57 -1.91 30.66
C GLY A 50 -6.98 -1.58 30.14
N GLY A 51 -7.09 -0.93 28.99
CA GLY A 51 -8.37 -0.58 28.37
C GLY A 51 -9.20 -1.81 27.97
N ARG A 52 -10.47 -1.86 28.41
CA ARG A 52 -11.37 -2.98 28.07
C ARG A 52 -11.61 -3.07 26.57
N GLY A 53 -11.46 -4.27 26.00
CA GLY A 53 -11.69 -4.53 24.58
C GLY A 53 -10.58 -4.06 23.64
N ALA A 54 -9.52 -3.43 24.16
CA ALA A 54 -8.41 -2.93 23.34
C ALA A 54 -7.68 -4.06 22.58
N GLU A 55 -7.62 -5.26 23.15
CA GLU A 55 -7.04 -6.44 22.51
C GLU A 55 -7.78 -6.82 21.24
N GLY A 56 -9.12 -6.97 21.32
CA GLY A 56 -9.94 -7.29 20.16
C GLY A 56 -9.89 -6.19 19.09
N LEU A 57 -9.85 -4.93 19.49
CA LEU A 57 -9.68 -3.80 18.56
C LEU A 57 -8.31 -3.82 17.89
N HIS A 58 -7.24 -4.10 18.63
CA HIS A 58 -5.88 -4.17 18.10
C HIS A 58 -5.70 -5.38 17.16
N ALA A 59 -6.21 -6.55 17.52
CA ALA A 59 -6.19 -7.74 16.68
C ALA A 59 -7.04 -7.53 15.41
N GLY A 60 -8.24 -6.96 15.54
CA GLY A 60 -9.09 -6.61 14.41
C GLY A 60 -8.45 -5.58 13.48
N GLY A 61 -7.79 -4.56 14.05
CA GLY A 61 -7.04 -3.56 13.28
C GLY A 61 -5.79 -4.14 12.61
N ALA A 62 -5.16 -5.16 13.19
CA ALA A 62 -4.11 -5.91 12.52
C ALA A 62 -4.66 -6.62 11.26
N ILE A 63 -5.81 -7.29 11.33
CA ILE A 63 -6.46 -7.91 10.15
C ILE A 63 -6.76 -6.85 9.09
N ALA A 64 -7.32 -5.71 9.48
CA ALA A 64 -7.58 -4.60 8.57
C ALA A 64 -6.30 -4.11 7.90
N LEU A 65 -5.18 -4.02 8.65
CA LEU A 65 -3.90 -3.63 8.10
C LEU A 65 -3.39 -4.62 7.05
N HIS A 66 -3.55 -5.92 7.25
CA HIS A 66 -3.19 -6.93 6.24
C HIS A 66 -3.98 -6.73 4.95
N VAL A 67 -5.30 -6.55 5.04
CA VAL A 67 -6.14 -6.30 3.86
C VAL A 67 -5.66 -5.05 3.11
N VAL A 68 -5.43 -3.96 3.83
CA VAL A 68 -4.99 -2.68 3.24
C VAL A 68 -3.59 -2.80 2.64
N GLN A 69 -2.64 -3.46 3.31
CA GLN A 69 -1.31 -3.70 2.75
C GLN A 69 -1.34 -4.63 1.54
N GLY A 70 -2.25 -5.61 1.49
CA GLY A 70 -2.53 -6.39 0.30
C GLY A 70 -3.00 -5.50 -0.87
N LEU A 71 -3.86 -4.53 -0.61
CA LEU A 71 -4.26 -3.53 -1.62
C LEU A 71 -3.09 -2.65 -2.07
N VAL A 72 -2.18 -2.26 -1.17
CA VAL A 72 -0.95 -1.53 -1.52
C VAL A 72 -0.09 -2.37 -2.47
N VAL A 73 0.10 -3.66 -2.19
CA VAL A 73 0.85 -4.59 -3.06
C VAL A 73 0.22 -4.67 -4.45
N VAL A 74 -1.10 -4.87 -4.53
CA VAL A 74 -1.82 -4.94 -5.82
C VAL A 74 -1.68 -3.62 -6.58
N ALA A 75 -1.88 -2.48 -5.93
CA ALA A 75 -1.76 -1.17 -6.55
C ALA A 75 -0.33 -0.89 -7.07
N ALA A 76 0.69 -1.24 -6.29
CA ALA A 76 2.08 -1.10 -6.68
C ALA A 76 2.42 -1.98 -7.88
N LEU A 77 1.96 -3.23 -7.90
CA LEU A 77 2.12 -4.14 -9.05
C LEU A 77 1.45 -3.61 -10.32
N LEU A 78 0.22 -3.10 -10.20
CA LEU A 78 -0.52 -2.50 -11.33
C LEU A 78 0.25 -1.30 -11.90
N LEU A 79 0.72 -0.40 -11.02
CA LEU A 79 1.49 0.77 -11.42
C LEU A 79 2.82 0.38 -12.07
N GLN A 80 3.55 -0.58 -11.49
CA GLN A 80 4.81 -1.08 -12.02
C GLN A 80 4.63 -1.71 -13.40
N ARG A 81 3.60 -2.53 -13.60
CA ARG A 81 3.30 -3.14 -14.90
C ARG A 81 2.92 -2.11 -15.95
N ALA A 82 2.16 -1.09 -15.57
CA ALA A 82 1.71 -0.04 -16.47
C ALA A 82 2.85 0.90 -16.91
N THR A 83 3.77 1.22 -16.00
CA THR A 83 4.85 2.20 -16.25
C THR A 83 6.19 1.56 -16.63
N ARG A 84 6.36 0.25 -16.37
CA ARG A 84 7.68 -0.42 -16.36
C ARG A 84 8.71 0.30 -15.49
N GLY A 85 8.22 0.99 -14.44
CA GLY A 85 9.03 1.76 -13.51
C GLY A 85 9.87 0.91 -12.56
N PRO A 86 10.53 1.54 -11.57
CA PRO A 86 11.43 0.85 -10.65
C PRO A 86 10.72 -0.26 -9.87
N VAL A 87 11.42 -1.37 -9.62
CA VAL A 87 10.87 -2.56 -8.95
C VAL A 87 10.84 -2.44 -7.43
N TRP A 88 11.69 -1.57 -6.86
CA TRP A 88 11.88 -1.48 -5.42
C TRP A 88 10.62 -1.10 -4.62
N PRO A 89 9.69 -0.21 -5.08
CA PRO A 89 8.50 0.14 -4.30
C PRO A 89 7.56 -1.06 -4.15
N THR A 90 7.42 -1.84 -5.23
CA THR A 90 6.65 -3.09 -5.21
C THR A 90 7.30 -4.12 -4.28
N ALA A 91 8.62 -4.32 -4.38
CA ALA A 91 9.33 -5.25 -3.51
C ALA A 91 9.18 -4.87 -2.03
N LEU A 92 9.28 -3.56 -1.71
CA LEU A 92 9.12 -3.05 -0.37
C LEU A 92 7.68 -3.20 0.15
N ALA A 93 6.66 -2.99 -0.70
CA ALA A 93 5.27 -3.24 -0.35
C ALA A 93 5.01 -4.73 -0.04
N VAL A 94 5.54 -5.64 -0.87
CA VAL A 94 5.43 -7.09 -0.67
C VAL A 94 6.12 -7.51 0.63
N LEU A 95 7.34 -7.02 0.86
CA LEU A 95 8.08 -7.29 2.08
C LEU A 95 7.33 -6.78 3.32
N SER A 96 6.81 -5.54 3.26
CA SER A 96 6.03 -4.96 4.36
C SER A 96 4.78 -5.78 4.66
N PHE A 97 4.06 -6.25 3.63
CA PHE A 97 2.90 -7.12 3.80
C PHE A 97 3.29 -8.46 4.46
N ALA A 98 4.38 -9.09 4.04
CA ALA A 98 4.88 -10.31 4.65
C ALA A 98 5.32 -10.11 6.12
N VAL A 99 6.01 -9.01 6.41
CA VAL A 99 6.39 -8.61 7.77
C VAL A 99 5.16 -8.38 8.65
N GLY A 100 4.04 -7.90 8.09
CA GLY A 100 2.76 -7.78 8.78
C GLY A 100 2.30 -9.07 9.45
N PHE A 101 2.43 -10.22 8.76
CA PHE A 101 2.07 -11.52 9.33
C PHE A 101 3.01 -11.95 10.45
N ALA A 102 4.31 -11.68 10.32
CA ALA A 102 5.27 -11.90 11.39
C ALA A 102 4.97 -10.99 12.61
N GLN A 103 4.50 -9.76 12.36
CA GLN A 103 4.06 -8.84 13.42
C GLN A 103 2.80 -9.34 14.14
N ALA A 104 1.83 -9.89 13.41
CA ALA A 104 0.66 -10.52 14.03
C ALA A 104 1.07 -11.71 14.90
N TRP A 105 1.93 -12.60 14.38
CA TRP A 105 2.42 -13.75 15.14
C TRP A 105 3.17 -13.33 16.41
N THR A 106 4.08 -12.34 16.29
CA THR A 106 4.83 -11.83 17.45
C THR A 106 3.99 -11.04 18.43
N GLY A 107 2.92 -10.38 17.99
CA GLY A 107 1.95 -9.72 18.87
C GLY A 107 1.16 -10.71 19.72
N ASP A 108 0.82 -11.87 19.15
CA ASP A 108 0.04 -12.92 19.83
C ASP A 108 0.91 -13.85 20.71
N HIS A 109 2.16 -14.12 20.32
CA HIS A 109 2.97 -15.20 20.90
C HIS A 109 4.32 -14.76 21.48
N ALA A 110 4.77 -13.53 21.26
CA ALA A 110 6.16 -13.14 21.51
C ALA A 110 6.33 -11.88 22.37
N SER A 111 7.60 -11.56 22.62
CA SER A 111 8.05 -10.41 23.39
C SER A 111 7.73 -9.09 22.69
N LEU A 112 7.15 -8.14 23.44
CA LEU A 112 7.01 -6.74 23.05
C LEU A 112 8.34 -6.13 22.54
N ALA A 113 9.48 -6.67 22.95
CA ALA A 113 10.81 -6.24 22.47
C ALA A 113 11.04 -6.49 20.98
N VAL A 114 10.29 -7.39 20.33
CA VAL A 114 10.34 -7.61 18.88
C VAL A 114 9.17 -6.92 18.18
N HIS A 115 7.98 -7.02 18.76
CA HIS A 115 6.77 -6.44 18.20
C HIS A 115 6.87 -4.91 18.08
N VAL A 116 7.29 -4.21 19.15
CA VAL A 116 7.32 -2.74 19.14
C VAL A 116 8.35 -2.17 18.15
N PRO A 117 9.63 -2.62 18.13
CA PRO A 117 10.57 -2.14 17.11
C PRO A 117 10.14 -2.50 15.68
N GLY A 118 9.57 -3.70 15.49
CA GLY A 118 9.01 -4.11 14.20
C GLY A 118 7.90 -3.19 13.72
N ALA A 119 6.96 -2.83 14.60
CA ALA A 119 5.89 -1.89 14.30
C ALA A 119 6.44 -0.50 13.90
N VAL A 120 7.49 -0.01 14.57
CA VAL A 120 8.15 1.25 14.21
C VAL A 120 8.77 1.17 12.81
N ILE A 121 9.50 0.10 12.49
CA ILE A 121 10.09 -0.10 11.16
C ILE A 121 9.00 -0.16 10.09
N THR A 122 7.93 -0.94 10.30
CA THR A 122 6.79 -1.03 9.38
C THR A 122 6.13 0.34 9.19
N THR A 123 6.06 1.16 10.23
CA THR A 123 5.53 2.53 10.14
C THR A 123 6.39 3.40 9.24
N VAL A 124 7.71 3.37 9.42
CA VAL A 124 8.65 4.12 8.57
C VAL A 124 8.52 3.69 7.12
N VAL A 125 8.46 2.39 6.84
CA VAL A 125 8.27 1.86 5.48
C VAL A 125 6.93 2.31 4.88
N THR A 126 5.86 2.26 5.66
CA THR A 126 4.51 2.68 5.23
C THR A 126 4.48 4.16 4.87
N VAL A 127 5.04 5.01 5.72
CA VAL A 127 5.15 6.46 5.48
C VAL A 127 6.06 6.75 4.30
N TRP A 128 7.18 6.04 4.16
CA TRP A 128 8.08 6.18 3.02
C TRP A 128 7.37 5.84 1.71
N LEU A 129 6.67 4.70 1.63
CA LEU A 129 5.92 4.30 0.44
C LEU A 129 4.83 5.32 0.10
N THR A 130 4.17 5.89 1.12
CA THR A 130 3.21 6.97 0.94
C THR A 130 3.90 8.20 0.35
N ALA A 131 4.99 8.68 0.96
CA ALA A 131 5.75 9.82 0.47
C ALA A 131 6.27 9.62 -0.96
N TRP A 132 6.68 8.40 -1.31
CA TRP A 132 7.07 8.04 -2.66
C TRP A 132 5.89 8.06 -3.63
N ALA A 133 4.73 7.51 -3.26
CA ALA A 133 3.52 7.49 -4.09
C ALA A 133 3.04 8.92 -4.44
N PHE A 134 3.29 9.90 -3.56
CA PHE A 134 3.05 11.30 -3.86
C PHE A 134 4.23 11.95 -4.59
N SER A 135 5.47 11.78 -4.20
CA SER A 135 6.59 12.54 -4.79
C SER A 135 7.25 11.85 -5.98
N GLY A 136 7.69 10.60 -5.82
CA GLY A 136 8.53 9.86 -6.77
C GLY A 136 7.75 9.17 -7.87
N ALA A 137 6.58 8.61 -7.55
CA ALA A 137 5.76 7.88 -8.50
C ALA A 137 5.19 8.79 -9.61
N ARG A 138 4.89 10.06 -9.30
CA ARG A 138 4.51 11.07 -10.30
C ARG A 138 5.59 11.39 -11.32
N ARG A 139 6.88 11.18 -10.97
CA ARG A 139 7.99 11.44 -11.89
C ARG A 139 8.28 10.26 -12.81
N ALA A 140 7.81 9.06 -12.47
CA ALA A 140 8.04 7.83 -13.20
C ALA A 140 6.81 7.39 -14.05
N ALA A 141 5.66 8.02 -13.85
CA ALA A 141 4.40 7.80 -14.56
C ALA A 141 4.14 8.92 -15.56
#